data_AF-A0A510UPH4-F1
#
_entry.id   AF-A0A510UPH4-F1
#
_cell.length_a   1.000
_cell.length_b   1.000
_cell.length_c   1.000
_cell.angle_alpha   90.00
_cell.angle_beta   90.00
_cell.angle_gamma   90.00
#
_symmetry.space_group_name_H-M   'P 1'
#
loop_
_entity.id
_entity.type
_entity.pdbx_description
1 polymer ?
#
loop_
_entity_poly.entity_id
_entity_poly.type
_entity_poly.pdbx_seq_one_letter_code
_entity_poly.pdbx_strand_id
1 'polypeptide(L)'
;MSTTTEHDHVHAAACESCGMPIESGRYCAYCTDETGALQAFEERFERMVSWQERRNPGASRAELEEQTKAYMATMPAWRDHPSLAR
;
A
#
# COMPACT_ATOMS: atom_id res chain seq x y z
N MET A 1 29.20 -25.18 -14.67
CA MET A 1 28.93 -23.95 -15.43
C MET A 1 27.57 -23.46 -14.95
N SER A 2 27.57 -22.39 -14.16
CA SER A 2 26.37 -21.83 -13.52
C SER A 2 25.53 -21.11 -14.57
N THR A 3 24.36 -21.65 -14.90
CA THR A 3 23.36 -20.90 -15.66
C THR A 3 22.52 -20.10 -14.66
N THR A 4 22.86 -18.83 -14.51
CA THR A 4 22.00 -17.82 -13.90
C THR A 4 20.67 -17.83 -14.64
N THR A 5 19.60 -18.29 -14.00
CA THR A 5 18.24 -18.02 -14.45
C THR A 5 17.99 -16.54 -14.22
N GLU A 6 18.33 -15.73 -15.21
CA GLU A 6 17.83 -14.36 -15.33
C GLU A 6 16.31 -14.49 -15.58
N HIS A 7 15.54 -14.42 -14.50
CA HIS A 7 14.12 -14.11 -14.62
C HIS A 7 14.04 -12.75 -15.29
N ASP A 8 13.54 -12.73 -16.53
CA ASP A 8 12.99 -11.55 -17.17
C ASP A 8 11.83 -11.04 -16.29
N HIS A 9 12.20 -10.30 -15.26
CA HIS A 9 11.28 -9.51 -14.48
C HIS A 9 10.84 -8.39 -15.40
N VAL A 10 9.70 -8.57 -16.07
CA VAL A 10 8.80 -7.45 -16.29
C VAL A 10 8.69 -6.78 -14.92
N HIS A 11 9.43 -5.69 -14.70
CA HIS A 11 9.37 -4.90 -13.49
C HIS A 11 7.99 -4.25 -13.51
N ALA A 12 6.97 -5.01 -13.11
CA ALA A 12 5.67 -4.45 -12.80
C ALA A 12 5.94 -3.35 -11.77
N ALA A 13 5.63 -2.11 -12.13
CA ALA A 13 5.74 -1.02 -11.18
C ALA A 13 4.88 -1.37 -9.97
N ALA A 14 5.32 -1.03 -8.76
CA ALA A 14 4.51 -1.20 -7.57
C ALA A 14 3.68 0.07 -7.35
N CYS A 15 2.41 -0.10 -7.00
CA CYS A 15 1.54 1.01 -6.60
C CYS A 15 2.18 1.76 -5.43
N GLU A 16 2.43 3.05 -5.60
CA GLU A 16 3.09 3.89 -4.61
C GLU A 16 2.27 4.10 -3.33
N SER A 17 0.99 3.69 -3.32
CA SER A 17 0.07 3.81 -2.17
C SER A 17 -0.12 2.50 -1.39
N CYS A 18 -0.01 1.34 -2.05
CA CYS A 18 -0.33 0.06 -1.43
C CYS A 18 0.60 -1.10 -1.80
N GLY A 19 1.67 -0.84 -2.55
CA GLY A 19 2.68 -1.82 -2.93
C GLY A 19 2.21 -2.93 -3.89
N MET A 20 0.93 -2.95 -4.27
CA MET A 20 0.40 -3.94 -5.22
C MET A 20 1.04 -3.75 -6.60
N PRO A 21 1.37 -4.84 -7.32
CA PRO A 21 1.88 -4.74 -8.68
C PRO A 21 0.85 -4.10 -9.61
N ILE A 22 1.31 -3.20 -10.47
CA ILE A 22 0.53 -2.52 -11.50
C ILE A 22 1.23 -2.62 -12.84
N GLU A 23 0.45 -2.66 -13.91
CA GLU A 23 0.96 -2.72 -15.28
C GLU A 23 1.61 -1.40 -15.70
N SER A 24 1.03 -0.28 -15.29
CA SER A 24 1.55 1.08 -15.54
C SER A 24 0.95 2.10 -14.57
N GLY A 25 1.56 3.29 -14.51
CA GLY A 25 1.12 4.40 -13.67
C GLY A 25 1.77 4.43 -12.27
N ARG A 26 1.29 5.33 -11.41
CA ARG A 26 1.75 5.46 -10.01
C ARG A 26 0.85 4.72 -9.01
N TYR A 27 -0.45 4.66 -9.29
CA TYR A 27 -1.45 4.12 -8.37
C TYR A 27 -2.34 3.08 -9.08
N CYS A 28 -2.77 2.05 -8.36
CA CYS A 28 -3.75 1.10 -8.86
C CYS A 28 -5.18 1.65 -8.76
N ALA A 29 -6.09 1.10 -9.55
CA ALA A 29 -7.51 1.49 -9.56
C ALA A 29 -8.21 1.35 -8.19
N TYR A 30 -7.66 0.55 -7.27
CA TYR A 30 -8.19 0.41 -5.90
C TYR A 30 -7.71 1.48 -4.92
N CYS A 31 -6.70 2.26 -5.30
CA CYS A 31 -6.17 3.36 -4.50
C CYS A 31 -6.58 4.73 -5.06
N THR A 32 -7.20 4.75 -6.24
CA THR A 32 -7.68 5.98 -6.87
C THR A 32 -9.21 6.10 -6.74
N ASP A 33 -9.71 7.32 -6.86
CA ASP A 33 -11.13 7.61 -7.00
C ASP A 33 -11.61 7.50 -8.47
N GLU A 34 -12.85 7.91 -8.72
CA GLU A 34 -13.48 7.91 -10.05
C GLU A 34 -12.77 8.81 -11.08
N THR A 35 -11.96 9.77 -10.62
CA THR A 35 -11.17 10.67 -11.46
C THR A 35 -9.76 10.15 -11.73
N GLY A 36 -9.37 9.06 -11.07
CA GLY A 36 -8.01 8.54 -11.10
C GLY A 36 -7.04 9.25 -10.14
N ALA A 37 -7.54 10.15 -9.29
CA ALA A 37 -6.75 10.78 -8.24
C ALA A 37 -6.59 9.84 -7.06
N LEU A 38 -5.45 9.91 -6.37
CA LEU A 38 -5.21 9.12 -5.16
C LEU A 38 -6.26 9.46 -4.10
N GLN A 39 -6.86 8.43 -3.49
CA GLN A 39 -7.79 8.57 -2.37
C GLN A 39 -7.17 9.39 -1.24
N ALA A 40 -7.99 10.06 -0.43
CA ALA A 40 -7.52 10.75 0.77
C ALA A 40 -6.84 9.75 1.73
N PHE A 41 -5.88 10.25 2.52
CA PHE A 41 -5.13 9.42 3.47
C PHE A 41 -6.07 8.67 4.42
N GLU A 42 -7.06 9.36 5.00
CA GLU A 42 -8.01 8.78 5.94
C GLU A 42 -8.84 7.66 5.30
N GLU A 43 -9.28 7.84 4.06
CA GLU A 43 -10.01 6.80 3.33
C GLU A 43 -9.13 5.59 3.07
N ARG A 44 -7.90 5.80 2.58
CA ARG A 44 -6.98 4.70 2.29
C ARG A 44 -6.61 3.95 3.57
N PHE A 45 -6.33 4.68 4.64
CA PHE A 45 -6.00 4.17 5.95
C PHE A 45 -7.12 3.28 6.49
N GLU A 46 -8.36 3.78 6.53
CA GLU A 46 -9.52 3.04 7.03
C GLU A 46 -9.75 1.75 6.23
N ARG A 47 -9.61 1.81 4.90
CA ARG A 47 -9.75 0.62 4.03
C ARG A 47 -8.68 -0.42 4.30
N MET A 48 -7.44 0.00 4.57
CA MET A 48 -6.35 -0.90 4.93
C MET A 48 -6.57 -1.53 6.31
N VAL A 49 -6.98 -0.75 7.31
CA VAL A 49 -7.30 -1.26 8.66
C VAL A 49 -8.44 -2.27 8.58
N SER A 50 -9.54 -1.92 7.91
CA SER A 50 -10.69 -2.82 7.68
C SER A 50 -10.30 -4.13 7.00
N TRP A 51 -9.33 -4.09 6.08
CA TRP A 51 -8.81 -5.29 5.42
C TRP A 51 -7.94 -6.12 6.36
N GLN A 52 -7.13 -5.49 7.22
CA GLN A 52 -6.36 -6.20 8.24
C GLN A 52 -7.26 -6.82 9.31
N GLU A 53 -8.34 -6.14 9.72
CA GLU A 53 -9.33 -6.67 10.67
C GLU A 53 -9.93 -7.98 10.17
N ARG A 54 -10.26 -8.05 8.86
CA ARG A 54 -10.78 -9.27 8.22
C ARG A 54 -9.75 -10.40 8.16
N ARG A 55 -8.47 -10.08 8.06
CA ARG A 55 -7.38 -11.06 7.98
C ARG A 55 -6.89 -11.54 9.34
N ASN A 56 -6.99 -10.69 10.35
CA ASN A 56 -6.46 -10.90 11.69
C ASN A 56 -7.58 -10.66 12.73
N PRO A 57 -8.60 -11.54 12.82
CA PRO A 57 -9.75 -11.34 13.70
C PRO A 57 -9.40 -11.36 15.21
N GLY A 58 -8.17 -11.73 15.58
CA GLY A 58 -7.68 -11.72 16.95
C GLY A 58 -6.87 -10.47 17.34
N ALA A 59 -6.57 -9.58 16.39
CA ALA A 59 -5.85 -8.34 16.68
C ALA A 59 -6.84 -7.22 17.07
N SER A 60 -6.44 -6.36 18.01
CA SER A 60 -7.23 -5.17 18.32
C SER A 60 -7.12 -4.13 17.21
N ARG A 61 -8.17 -3.31 17.07
CA ARG A 61 -8.18 -2.24 16.08
C ARG A 61 -6.99 -1.28 16.23
N ALA A 62 -6.62 -0.92 17.45
CA ALA A 62 -5.49 -0.03 17.71
C ALA A 62 -4.16 -0.63 17.22
N GLU A 63 -3.94 -1.93 17.40
CA GLU A 63 -2.75 -2.60 16.87
C GLU A 63 -2.74 -2.59 15.33
N LEU A 64 -3.91 -2.79 14.70
CA LEU A 64 -4.03 -2.78 13.25
C LEU A 64 -3.84 -1.38 12.65
N GLU A 65 -4.31 -0.35 13.34
CA GLU A 65 -4.08 1.05 12.99
C GLU A 65 -2.58 1.37 13.03
N GLU A 66 -1.87 1.01 14.09
CA GLU A 66 -0.41 1.23 14.19
C GLU A 66 0.38 0.45 13.13
N GLN A 67 0.02 -0.82 12.89
CA GLN A 67 0.62 -1.61 11.81
C GLN A 67 0.36 -0.99 10.43
N THR A 68 -0.85 -0.48 10.21
CA THR A 68 -1.20 0.20 8.95
C THR A 68 -0.40 1.48 8.78
N LYS A 69 -0.26 2.31 9.83
CA LYS A 69 0.59 3.51 9.78
C LYS A 69 2.03 3.17 9.46
N ALA A 70 2.60 2.17 10.14
CA ALA A 70 3.96 1.72 9.90
C ALA A 70 4.16 1.23 8.46
N TYR A 71 3.18 0.48 7.92
CA TYR A 71 3.19 0.04 6.53
C TYR A 71 3.10 1.23 5.55
N MET A 72 2.13 2.13 5.75
CA MET A 72 1.97 3.32 4.91
C MET A 72 3.22 4.19 4.94
N ALA A 73 3.94 4.30 6.06
CA ALA A 73 5.20 5.04 6.14
C ALA A 73 6.31 4.50 5.22
N THR A 74 6.21 3.25 4.75
CA THR A 74 7.14 2.67 3.77
C THR A 74 6.75 2.99 2.32
N MET A 75 5.53 3.49 2.10
CA MET A 75 4.97 3.75 0.78
C MET A 75 5.35 5.15 0.28
N PRO A 76 5.79 5.31 -0.98
CA PRO A 76 6.18 6.61 -1.52
C PRO A 76 5.08 7.68 -1.44
N ALA A 77 3.81 7.29 -1.58
CA ALA A 77 2.70 8.23 -1.53
C ALA A 77 2.44 8.82 -0.13
N TRP A 78 2.89 8.14 0.94
CA TRP A 78 2.45 8.44 2.31
C TRP A 78 3.59 8.76 3.27
N ARG A 79 4.83 8.34 2.99
CA ARG A 79 5.96 8.45 3.92
C ARG A 79 6.20 9.87 4.48
N ASP A 80 5.83 10.90 3.73
CA ASP A 80 5.98 12.31 4.08
C ASP A 80 4.67 12.96 4.59
N HIS A 81 3.62 12.16 4.86
CA HIS A 81 2.30 12.64 5.27
C HIS A 81 2.27 13.07 6.75
N PRO A 82 1.65 14.21 7.11
CA PRO A 82 1.64 14.72 8.49
C PRO A 82 1.00 13.76 9.49
N SER A 83 0.00 12.97 9.08
CA SER A 83 -0.63 11.96 9.94
C SER A 83 0.28 10.77 10.31
N LEU A 84 1.45 10.65 9.67
CA LEU A 84 2.48 9.66 9.99
C LEU A 84 3.72 10.29 10.66
N ALA A 85 3.83 11.62 10.64
CA ALA A 85 4.88 12.35 11.35
C ALA A 85 4.57 12.32 12.86
N ARG A 86 5.47 11.69 13.62
CA ARG A 86 5.33 11.48 15.06
C ARG A 86 5.97 12.59 15.87
#